data_AF-A0A0D1ZZH1-F1
#
_entry.id   AF-A0A0D1ZZH1-F1
#
_cell.length_a   1.000
_cell.length_b   1.000
_cell.length_c   1.000
_cell.angle_alpha   90.00
_cell.angle_beta   90.00
_cell.angle_gamma   90.00
#
_symmetry.space_group_name_H-M   'P 1'
#
loop_
_entity.id
_entity.type
_entity.pdbx_description
1 polymer ?
#
loop_
_entity_poly.entity_id
_entity_poly.type
_entity_poly.pdbx_seq_one_letter_code
_entity_poly.pdbx_strand_id
1 'polypeptide(L)'
;MAFCSIEPFQYVALRLPSDQIRVEQILPNTLINLGKYGSFHSNQIIGRPYHLTFEIVDRSEAKDGRELRIVPAAELHALALVEQAETEDVSTPGDETPAQGTPKSNVNTHDDPTNQKLTMAEIEALKQSDMGSGKELIEKIMQSHSTLDQKTAFSLAKYTLRKHKKYLKRFCVLPLDVSRMVDWMMADRDFARVMEMRNEAIGLVGCWANVHASGQEEQFFPEVPPASRYLMVDDSGGLLVAAMAERMGILHQTNYEGVEVTTDTDGDVDGDGDDNHHPAEHPHPHQQPESHKQTQTQTTLPHKPRRQQYRLDAMSATSNHITVVHANQQPNLALLRYFNFDFNNPTSSHPLYTNLKTLSWLQLIDPDSDTTYQEPEVVPAEELAKAKSNKRSAYYRKRRRWQRVKKVIDETREGGFNGLVVASHTDPTSILRHLVPLLGGGAQVVVYSPNVEPLVSLADYYSTARRTAYLGLPEDERQVPSEDFPVDPTLLLAPMVQTARVRNWQVLPGRTHPLMTSRGGAEGYIFTATRVLPAQGKVEARGRPPRGKKVKPDTADTPNSTVDDPPQSPLKKQKTEIGNNLDETVQAPAEPLQPGADVET
;
A
#
# COMPACT_ATOMS: atom_id res chain seq x y z
N MET A 1 7.19 5.40 18.18
CA MET A 1 6.66 4.54 17.09
C MET A 1 5.96 5.45 16.09
N ALA A 2 5.68 5.00 14.87
CA ALA A 2 4.74 5.73 14.01
C ALA A 2 3.36 5.82 14.70
N PHE A 3 2.63 6.90 14.45
CA PHE A 3 1.25 7.12 14.91
C PHE A 3 0.98 7.13 16.43
N CYS A 4 1.95 7.49 17.28
CA CYS A 4 1.69 7.72 18.71
C CYS A 4 0.85 8.99 18.96
N SER A 5 1.17 10.06 18.25
CA SER A 5 0.63 11.42 18.43
C SER A 5 0.52 12.13 17.07
N ILE A 6 -0.39 13.10 16.98
CA ILE A 6 -0.57 13.94 15.80
C ILE A 6 0.58 14.95 15.75
N GLU A 7 1.54 14.70 14.88
CA GLU A 7 2.71 15.57 14.70
C GLU A 7 2.45 16.69 13.67
N PRO A 8 3.17 17.83 13.76
CA PRO A 8 3.08 18.88 12.75
C PRO A 8 3.62 18.41 11.40
N PHE A 9 3.15 19.05 10.33
CA PHE A 9 3.48 18.80 8.92
C PHE A 9 3.07 17.42 8.36
N GLN A 10 2.66 16.47 9.22
CA GLN A 10 2.11 15.19 8.78
C GLN A 10 0.76 15.34 8.10
N TYR A 11 0.47 14.42 7.16
CA TYR A 11 -0.89 14.22 6.70
C TYR A 11 -1.66 13.32 7.67
N VAL A 12 -2.89 13.71 7.97
CA VAL A 12 -3.85 12.90 8.71
C VAL A 12 -5.14 12.80 7.91
N ALA A 13 -5.96 11.79 8.22
CA ALA A 13 -7.26 11.68 7.57
C ALA A 13 -8.39 11.81 8.60
N LEU A 14 -9.15 12.90 8.49
CA LEU A 14 -10.24 13.32 9.35
C LEU A 14 -11.52 12.60 8.92
N ARG A 15 -12.05 11.70 9.76
CA ARG A 15 -13.36 11.06 9.52
C ARG A 15 -14.47 12.00 10.01
N LEU A 16 -15.34 12.40 9.09
CA LEU A 16 -16.52 13.23 9.36
C LEU A 16 -17.69 12.38 9.88
N PRO A 17 -18.75 12.98 10.44
CA PRO A 17 -19.94 12.26 10.91
C PRO A 17 -20.72 11.60 9.78
N SER A 18 -20.50 11.99 8.53
CA SER A 18 -20.98 11.31 7.32
C SER A 18 -20.15 10.07 6.94
N ASP A 19 -19.20 9.65 7.78
CA ASP A 19 -18.15 8.64 7.54
C ASP A 19 -17.15 8.98 6.42
N GLN A 20 -17.40 10.03 5.63
CA GLN A 20 -16.46 10.56 4.64
C GLN A 20 -15.12 10.94 5.30
N ILE A 21 -14.02 10.61 4.61
CA ILE A 21 -12.66 10.88 5.04
C ILE A 21 -12.11 12.08 4.27
N ARG A 22 -11.55 13.07 4.98
CA ARG A 22 -10.74 14.14 4.38
C ARG A 22 -9.29 14.01 4.78
N VAL A 23 -8.40 13.89 3.81
CA VAL A 23 -6.94 13.97 4.03
C VAL A 23 -6.52 15.45 4.08
N GLU A 24 -5.88 15.84 5.18
CA GLU A 24 -5.40 17.22 5.43
C GLU A 24 -3.96 17.18 5.98
N GLN A 25 -3.15 18.17 5.63
CA GLN A 25 -1.82 18.35 6.21
C GLN A 25 -1.89 19.22 7.46
N ILE A 26 -1.31 18.76 8.57
CA ILE A 26 -1.36 19.45 9.87
C ILE A 26 -0.27 20.53 9.96
N LEU A 27 -0.47 21.62 9.23
CA LEU A 27 0.40 22.80 9.29
C LEU A 27 0.12 23.58 10.59
N PRO A 28 1.14 23.90 11.43
CA PRO A 28 0.95 24.72 12.63
C PRO A 28 0.34 26.09 12.33
N ASN A 29 -0.43 26.64 13.28
CA ASN A 29 -1.08 27.94 13.19
C ASN A 29 -2.05 28.13 12.01
N THR A 30 -2.61 27.04 11.45
CA THR A 30 -3.58 27.11 10.34
C THR A 30 -5.01 26.79 10.79
N LEU A 31 -5.99 27.25 10.00
CA LEU A 31 -7.41 26.99 10.21
C LEU A 31 -7.88 25.87 9.27
N ILE A 32 -8.28 24.73 9.82
CA ILE A 32 -8.77 23.58 9.06
C ILE A 32 -10.30 23.68 8.94
N ASN A 33 -10.81 23.77 7.72
CA ASN A 33 -12.23 23.96 7.42
C ASN A 33 -12.92 22.67 6.96
N LEU A 34 -13.88 22.18 7.73
CA LEU A 34 -14.67 20.95 7.49
C LEU A 34 -16.03 21.22 6.82
N GLY A 35 -16.21 22.40 6.23
CA GLY A 35 -17.43 22.81 5.56
C GLY A 35 -18.58 22.99 6.54
N LYS A 36 -19.72 22.31 6.29
CA LYS A 36 -20.92 22.37 7.14
C LYS A 36 -20.70 21.95 8.61
N TYR A 37 -19.60 21.25 8.89
CA TYR A 37 -19.25 20.80 10.24
C TYR A 37 -18.47 21.85 11.06
N GLY A 38 -18.08 22.98 10.45
CA GLY A 38 -17.31 24.06 11.09
C GLY A 38 -15.82 24.05 10.75
N SER A 39 -15.03 24.81 11.49
CA SER A 39 -13.57 24.86 11.34
C SER A 39 -12.87 24.95 12.71
N PHE A 40 -11.60 24.59 12.77
CA PHE A 40 -10.80 24.61 14.01
C PHE A 40 -9.33 24.94 13.71
N HIS A 41 -8.58 25.39 14.71
CA HIS A 41 -7.14 25.64 14.56
C HIS A 41 -6.34 24.35 14.74
N SER A 42 -5.40 24.08 13.83
CA SER A 42 -4.57 22.85 13.82
C SER A 42 -3.83 22.61 15.15
N ASN A 43 -3.35 23.68 15.80
CA ASN A 43 -2.70 23.64 17.11
C ASN A 43 -3.54 22.94 18.20
N GLN A 44 -4.88 22.92 18.07
CA GLN A 44 -5.74 22.28 19.07
C GLN A 44 -5.70 20.74 19.02
N ILE A 45 -5.17 20.13 17.95
CA ILE A 45 -5.01 18.68 17.82
C ILE A 45 -3.56 18.19 17.84
N ILE A 46 -2.57 19.05 17.60
CA ILE A 46 -1.14 18.67 17.63
C ILE A 46 -0.76 18.13 19.01
N GLY A 47 0.05 17.06 19.04
CA GLY A 47 0.49 16.36 20.26
C GLY A 47 -0.57 15.49 20.92
N ARG A 48 -1.82 15.47 20.42
CA ARG A 48 -2.87 14.56 20.92
C ARG A 48 -2.76 13.18 20.24
N PRO A 49 -3.21 12.10 20.90
CA PRO A 49 -3.26 10.78 20.26
C PRO A 49 -4.32 10.74 19.16
N TYR A 50 -4.13 9.83 18.21
CA TYR A 50 -5.12 9.50 17.19
C TYR A 50 -6.35 8.78 17.78
N HIS A 51 -7.37 8.58 16.94
CA HIS A 51 -8.66 7.96 17.25
C HIS A 51 -9.55 8.75 18.22
N LEU A 52 -9.09 9.90 18.72
CA LEU A 52 -9.95 10.85 19.43
C LEU A 52 -10.99 11.46 18.50
N THR A 53 -12.23 11.55 18.99
CA THR A 53 -13.31 12.31 18.35
C THR A 53 -13.42 13.66 19.05
N PHE A 54 -13.40 14.73 18.26
CA PHE A 54 -13.55 16.10 18.72
C PHE A 54 -14.93 16.63 18.31
N GLU A 55 -15.48 17.49 19.15
CA GLU A 55 -16.65 18.31 18.87
C GLU A 55 -16.21 19.78 18.84
N ILE A 56 -16.56 20.48 17.76
CA ILE A 56 -16.28 21.90 17.59
C ILE A 56 -17.37 22.66 18.35
N VAL A 57 -16.95 23.39 19.37
CA VAL A 57 -17.81 24.23 20.21
C VAL A 57 -17.46 25.69 19.91
N ASP A 58 -18.44 26.44 19.45
CA ASP A 58 -18.31 27.89 19.33
C ASP A 58 -18.44 28.49 20.76
N ARG A 59 -17.45 29.27 21.18
CA ARG A 59 -17.35 29.91 22.51
C ARG A 59 -16.89 31.35 22.35
N SER A 60 -17.76 32.29 22.70
CA SER A 60 -17.52 33.74 22.64
C SER A 60 -16.34 34.24 23.50
N GLU A 61 -15.90 33.47 24.49
CA GLU A 61 -14.76 33.78 25.37
C GLU A 61 -13.40 33.27 24.84
N ALA A 62 -13.38 32.41 23.83
CA ALA A 62 -12.14 31.87 23.27
C ALA A 62 -11.46 32.89 22.34
N LYS A 63 -10.12 32.95 22.35
CA LYS A 63 -9.32 33.91 21.55
C LYS A 63 -9.69 33.96 20.06
N ASP A 64 -10.07 32.82 19.49
CA ASP A 64 -10.48 32.66 18.09
C ASP A 64 -11.94 32.16 17.94
N GLY A 65 -12.75 32.27 19.00
CA GLY A 65 -14.17 31.91 19.02
C GLY A 65 -14.52 30.41 18.94
N ARG A 66 -13.56 29.51 18.70
CA ARG A 66 -13.80 28.06 18.51
C ARG A 66 -12.85 27.16 19.29
N GLU A 67 -13.41 26.23 20.06
CA GLU A 67 -12.68 25.28 20.90
C GLU A 67 -13.06 23.82 20.57
N LEU A 68 -12.09 22.90 20.65
CA LEU A 68 -12.32 21.46 20.50
C LEU A 68 -12.55 20.76 21.84
N ARG A 69 -13.76 20.24 22.04
CA ARG A 69 -14.09 19.31 23.14
C ARG A 69 -13.79 17.88 22.72
N ILE A 70 -13.00 17.13 23.49
CA ILE A 70 -12.89 15.67 23.30
C ILE A 70 -14.22 15.02 23.70
N VAL A 71 -14.77 14.19 22.81
CA VAL A 71 -16.00 13.42 23.07
C VAL A 71 -15.64 12.10 23.76
N PRO A 72 -16.10 11.85 25.00
CA PRO A 72 -15.80 10.60 25.71
C PRO A 72 -16.39 9.38 25.01
N ALA A 73 -15.74 8.22 25.15
CA ALA A 73 -16.23 6.96 24.58
C ALA A 73 -17.67 6.64 25.04
N ALA A 74 -18.00 6.89 26.31
CA ALA A 74 -19.36 6.71 26.83
C ALA A 74 -20.41 7.54 26.06
N GLU A 75 -20.06 8.74 25.57
CA GLU A 75 -20.97 9.58 24.79
C GLU A 75 -21.09 9.11 23.33
N LEU A 76 -20.03 8.54 22.76
CA LEU A 76 -20.06 7.91 21.43
C LEU A 76 -20.89 6.63 21.45
N HIS A 77 -20.68 5.79 22.47
CA HIS A 77 -21.42 4.54 22.65
C HIS A 77 -22.86 4.77 23.12
N ALA A 78 -23.18 5.82 23.88
CA ALA A 78 -24.56 6.14 24.25
C ALA A 78 -25.48 6.28 23.03
N LEU A 79 -25.00 6.85 21.92
CA LEU A 79 -25.77 6.94 20.67
C LEU A 79 -26.07 5.56 20.06
N ALA A 80 -25.15 4.59 20.20
CA ALA A 80 -25.34 3.21 19.77
C ALA A 80 -26.15 2.37 20.78
N LEU A 81 -26.08 2.71 22.08
CA LEU A 81 -26.85 2.07 23.15
C LEU A 81 -28.32 2.51 23.13
N VAL A 82 -28.64 3.75 22.80
CA VAL A 82 -30.03 4.18 22.53
C VAL A 82 -30.61 3.37 21.36
N GLU A 83 -29.81 3.12 20.33
CA GLU A 83 -30.16 2.25 19.21
C GLU A 83 -30.30 0.75 19.58
N GLN A 84 -29.81 0.31 20.74
CA GLN A 84 -30.02 -1.04 21.29
C GLN A 84 -31.20 -1.09 22.27
N ALA A 85 -31.30 -0.14 23.20
CA ALA A 85 -32.35 -0.08 24.21
C ALA A 85 -33.76 0.07 23.59
N GLU A 86 -33.92 0.87 22.53
CA GLU A 86 -35.17 0.93 21.76
C GLU A 86 -35.56 -0.42 21.13
N THR A 87 -34.63 -1.39 21.06
CA THR A 87 -34.81 -2.68 20.39
C THR A 87 -34.92 -3.88 21.33
N GLU A 88 -34.42 -3.76 22.57
CA GLU A 88 -34.64 -4.77 23.63
C GLU A 88 -36.10 -4.78 24.13
N ASP A 89 -36.81 -3.66 24.01
CA ASP A 89 -38.27 -3.56 24.18
C ASP A 89 -39.08 -4.38 23.13
N VAL A 90 -38.42 -5.02 22.17
CA VAL A 90 -39.03 -5.90 21.15
C VAL A 90 -38.59 -7.35 21.39
N SER A 91 -38.79 -7.81 22.63
CA SER A 91 -38.34 -9.09 23.20
C SER A 91 -38.43 -10.29 22.25
N THR A 92 -37.41 -11.15 22.35
CA THR A 92 -37.38 -12.49 21.73
C THR A 92 -38.69 -13.26 21.95
N PRO A 93 -39.15 -14.05 20.95
CA PRO A 93 -40.36 -14.87 21.09
C PRO A 93 -40.11 -16.00 22.10
N GLY A 94 -40.46 -15.77 23.37
CA GLY A 94 -40.21 -16.73 24.45
C GLY A 94 -40.59 -16.31 25.86
N ASP A 95 -40.80 -15.02 26.16
CA ASP A 95 -41.18 -14.56 27.50
C ASP A 95 -42.55 -13.84 27.51
N GLU A 96 -43.54 -14.47 28.14
CA GLU A 96 -44.94 -13.99 28.18
C GLU A 96 -45.17 -12.99 29.32
N THR A 97 -44.72 -11.74 29.16
CA THR A 97 -45.14 -10.64 30.04
C THR A 97 -46.29 -9.83 29.42
N PRO A 98 -47.50 -9.79 30.02
CA PRO A 98 -48.70 -9.25 29.37
C PRO A 98 -48.83 -7.72 29.51
N ALA A 99 -47.93 -6.95 28.88
CA ALA A 99 -48.01 -5.48 28.85
C ALA A 99 -47.30 -4.79 27.67
N GLN A 100 -47.24 -5.41 26.48
CA GLN A 100 -46.76 -4.73 25.27
C GLN A 100 -47.93 -4.35 24.36
N GLY A 101 -48.03 -3.06 24.03
CA GLY A 101 -49.01 -2.56 23.07
C GLY A 101 -48.76 -3.11 21.66
N THR A 102 -49.73 -2.95 20.76
CA THR A 102 -49.60 -3.45 19.38
C THR A 102 -48.30 -2.96 18.74
N PRO A 103 -47.52 -3.85 18.08
CA PRO A 103 -46.24 -3.47 17.50
C PRO A 103 -46.47 -2.36 16.47
N LYS A 104 -45.74 -1.26 16.63
CA LYS A 104 -45.86 -0.09 15.75
C LYS A 104 -45.64 -0.51 14.30
N SER A 105 -46.45 0.03 13.39
CA SER A 105 -46.44 -0.33 11.99
C SER A 105 -46.64 0.89 11.11
N ASN A 106 -46.01 0.90 9.94
CA ASN A 106 -46.07 2.01 8.97
C ASN A 106 -47.36 2.04 8.14
N VAL A 107 -48.31 1.12 8.36
CA VAL A 107 -49.60 1.04 7.63
C VAL A 107 -50.37 2.36 7.68
N ASN A 108 -50.32 3.09 8.80
CA ASN A 108 -51.00 4.38 8.98
C ASN A 108 -50.05 5.60 8.84
N THR A 109 -48.82 5.39 8.36
CA THR A 109 -47.84 6.47 8.17
C THR A 109 -47.96 7.06 6.77
N HIS A 110 -48.42 8.31 6.68
CA HIS A 110 -48.51 9.06 5.43
C HIS A 110 -47.29 9.98 5.23
N ASP A 111 -46.74 10.02 4.02
CA ASP A 111 -45.62 10.90 3.67
C ASP A 111 -46.10 12.33 3.41
N ASP A 112 -46.33 13.06 4.50
CA ASP A 112 -46.73 14.47 4.50
C ASP A 112 -45.52 15.37 4.83
N PRO A 113 -45.16 16.35 3.98
CA PRO A 113 -44.07 17.29 4.27
C PRO A 113 -44.32 18.14 5.53
N THR A 114 -45.57 18.34 5.94
CA THR A 114 -45.93 19.08 7.18
C THR A 114 -45.62 18.31 8.46
N ASN A 115 -45.23 17.03 8.36
CA ASN A 115 -44.81 16.22 9.51
C ASN A 115 -43.64 16.83 10.30
N GLN A 116 -42.79 17.62 9.64
CA GLN A 116 -41.74 18.40 10.29
C GLN A 116 -42.20 19.86 10.39
N LYS A 117 -42.54 20.30 11.60
CA LYS A 117 -43.06 21.65 11.86
C LYS A 117 -42.02 22.76 11.72
N LEU A 118 -40.72 22.46 11.89
CA LEU A 118 -39.64 23.44 11.69
C LEU A 118 -39.31 23.60 10.21
N THR A 119 -39.39 24.83 9.73
CA THR A 119 -38.98 25.24 8.39
C THR A 119 -37.46 25.19 8.21
N MET A 120 -36.99 25.19 6.95
CA MET A 120 -35.55 25.23 6.66
C MET A 120 -34.90 26.52 7.20
N ALA A 121 -35.58 27.66 7.11
CA ALA A 121 -35.09 28.95 7.61
C ALA A 121 -34.94 28.95 9.14
N GLU A 122 -35.88 28.38 9.88
CA GLU A 122 -35.75 28.21 11.33
C GLU A 122 -34.60 27.25 11.70
N ILE A 123 -34.43 26.16 10.96
CA ILE A 123 -33.30 25.23 11.14
C ILE A 123 -31.96 25.91 10.82
N GLU A 124 -31.92 26.89 9.92
CA GLU A 124 -30.72 27.69 9.63
C GLU A 124 -30.45 28.75 10.70
N ALA A 125 -31.48 29.45 11.18
CA ALA A 125 -31.37 30.36 12.33
C ALA A 125 -30.85 29.63 13.58
N LEU A 126 -31.35 28.41 13.86
CA LEU A 126 -30.91 27.58 14.98
C LEU A 126 -29.48 27.02 14.83
N LYS A 127 -28.86 27.09 13.64
CA LYS A 127 -27.41 26.79 13.48
C LYS A 127 -26.54 28.03 13.69
N GLN A 128 -27.11 29.22 13.54
CA GLN A 128 -26.42 30.52 13.65
C GLN A 128 -26.52 31.10 15.06
N SER A 129 -27.55 30.75 15.83
CA SER A 129 -27.67 31.14 17.24
C SER A 129 -26.60 30.45 18.10
N ASP A 130 -25.85 31.23 18.89
CA ASP A 130 -24.91 30.73 19.92
C ASP A 130 -25.61 29.88 21.01
N MET A 131 -26.93 29.93 21.08
CA MET A 131 -27.75 29.06 21.93
C MET A 131 -27.89 27.66 21.34
N GLY A 132 -26.84 26.86 21.49
CA GLY A 132 -26.99 25.43 21.67
C GLY A 132 -25.94 24.56 20.98
N SER A 133 -25.57 23.49 21.67
CA SER A 133 -24.81 22.39 21.09
C SER A 133 -25.59 21.75 19.93
N GLY A 134 -24.88 21.07 19.02
CA GLY A 134 -25.54 20.34 17.92
C GLY A 134 -26.55 19.27 18.38
N LYS A 135 -26.56 18.91 19.68
CA LYS A 135 -27.55 18.03 20.31
C LYS A 135 -28.89 18.73 20.50
N GLU A 136 -28.92 19.95 21.02
CA GLU A 136 -30.15 20.71 21.28
C GLU A 136 -30.91 21.00 19.97
N LEU A 137 -30.18 21.30 18.89
CA LEU A 137 -30.75 21.39 17.55
C LEU A 137 -31.41 20.07 17.11
N ILE A 138 -30.77 18.93 17.37
CA ILE A 138 -31.35 17.61 17.04
C ILE A 138 -32.59 17.36 17.90
N GLU A 139 -32.51 17.57 19.22
CA GLU A 139 -33.61 17.36 20.15
C GLU A 139 -34.83 18.19 19.77
N LYS A 140 -34.65 19.48 19.46
CA LYS A 140 -35.73 20.37 19.00
C LYS A 140 -36.34 19.89 17.66
N ILE A 141 -35.52 19.38 16.74
CA ILE A 141 -35.97 18.78 15.46
C ILE A 141 -36.74 17.46 15.67
N MET A 142 -36.45 16.72 16.74
CA MET A 142 -37.19 15.51 17.12
C MET A 142 -38.53 15.89 17.76
N GLN A 143 -38.53 16.82 18.73
CA GLN A 143 -39.73 17.32 19.40
C GLN A 143 -40.73 17.98 18.43
N SER A 144 -40.25 18.61 17.35
CA SER A 144 -41.10 19.26 16.34
C SER A 144 -41.69 18.30 15.29
N HIS A 145 -41.39 17.00 15.33
CA HIS A 145 -41.87 16.02 14.38
C HIS A 145 -43.21 15.39 14.85
N SER A 146 -44.31 15.66 14.14
CA SER A 146 -45.67 15.29 14.57
C SER A 146 -45.91 13.79 14.70
N THR A 147 -45.36 12.98 13.79
CA THR A 147 -45.56 11.53 13.67
C THR A 147 -44.30 10.73 14.05
N LEU A 148 -43.59 11.20 15.08
CA LEU A 148 -42.37 10.55 15.56
C LEU A 148 -42.70 9.28 16.36
N ASP A 149 -43.77 9.37 17.15
CA ASP A 149 -44.40 8.31 17.94
C ASP A 149 -44.83 7.09 17.10
N GLN A 150 -45.30 7.32 15.88
CA GLN A 150 -45.73 6.26 14.94
C GLN A 150 -44.57 5.40 14.41
N LYS A 151 -43.32 5.87 14.53
CA LYS A 151 -42.15 5.13 14.01
C LYS A 151 -41.87 3.89 14.85
N THR A 152 -41.52 2.80 14.16
CA THR A 152 -40.88 1.65 14.81
C THR A 152 -39.54 2.05 15.42
N ALA A 153 -39.09 1.34 16.46
CA ALA A 153 -37.78 1.54 17.09
C ALA A 153 -36.65 1.66 16.05
N PHE A 154 -36.51 0.69 15.15
CA PHE A 154 -35.52 0.75 14.07
C PHE A 154 -35.66 1.99 13.16
N SER A 155 -36.87 2.46 12.91
CA SER A 155 -37.12 3.67 12.11
C SER A 155 -36.79 4.95 12.88
N LEU A 156 -37.01 4.95 14.20
CA LEU A 156 -36.66 6.04 15.12
C LEU A 156 -35.14 6.16 15.24
N ALA A 157 -34.45 5.09 15.65
CA ALA A 157 -32.99 5.01 15.69
C ALA A 157 -32.33 5.45 14.36
N LYS A 158 -32.80 4.93 13.21
CA LYS A 158 -32.31 5.34 11.87
C LYS A 158 -32.56 6.82 11.58
N TYR A 159 -33.69 7.38 12.03
CA TYR A 159 -33.99 8.81 11.89
C TYR A 159 -33.05 9.66 12.76
N THR A 160 -32.90 9.29 14.03
CA THR A 160 -32.01 9.92 15.02
C THR A 160 -30.57 9.93 14.52
N LEU A 161 -30.00 8.77 14.16
CA LEU A 161 -28.65 8.63 13.62
C LEU A 161 -28.43 9.55 12.41
N ARG A 162 -29.38 9.60 11.47
CA ARG A 162 -29.31 10.51 10.31
C ARG A 162 -29.27 11.99 10.70
N LYS A 163 -29.96 12.40 11.78
CA LYS A 163 -29.87 13.77 12.32
C LYS A 163 -28.52 14.03 12.97
N HIS A 164 -28.01 13.09 13.77
CA HIS A 164 -26.65 13.16 14.34
C HIS A 164 -25.58 13.33 13.27
N LYS A 165 -25.57 12.49 12.22
CA LYS A 165 -24.62 12.60 11.09
C LYS A 165 -24.73 13.92 10.31
N LYS A 166 -25.90 14.58 10.34
CA LYS A 166 -26.14 15.85 9.62
C LYS A 166 -25.76 17.09 10.45
N TYR A 167 -26.00 17.08 11.76
CA TYR A 167 -25.98 18.29 12.59
C TYR A 167 -24.92 18.31 13.71
N LEU A 168 -24.33 17.19 14.11
CA LEU A 168 -23.20 17.21 15.05
C LEU A 168 -21.95 17.77 14.36
N LYS A 169 -21.40 18.87 14.90
CA LYS A 169 -20.12 19.48 14.51
C LYS A 169 -18.94 18.64 15.04
N ARG A 170 -18.79 17.39 14.59
CA ARG A 170 -17.76 16.45 15.08
C ARG A 170 -16.81 16.01 13.97
N PHE A 171 -15.64 15.51 14.37
CA PHE A 171 -14.73 14.75 13.51
C PHE A 171 -13.81 13.86 14.35
N CYS A 172 -13.29 12.78 13.77
CA CYS A 172 -12.30 11.92 14.39
C CYS A 172 -10.97 12.02 13.63
N VAL A 173 -9.86 12.28 14.34
CA VAL A 173 -8.52 12.31 13.75
C VAL A 173 -7.94 10.91 13.78
N LEU A 174 -7.46 10.44 12.63
CA LEU A 174 -7.00 9.06 12.43
C LEU A 174 -5.67 9.08 11.63
N PRO A 175 -4.79 8.08 11.80
CA PRO A 175 -3.49 8.02 11.14
C PRO A 175 -3.63 7.74 9.65
N LEU A 176 -2.90 8.46 8.78
CA LEU A 176 -2.93 8.18 7.34
C LEU A 176 -1.94 7.05 7.02
N ASP A 177 -2.42 5.82 7.18
CA ASP A 177 -1.79 4.61 6.68
C ASP A 177 -2.15 4.37 5.19
N VAL A 178 -1.51 3.37 4.57
CA VAL A 178 -1.77 3.03 3.17
C VAL A 178 -3.22 2.59 2.98
N SER A 179 -3.75 1.75 3.87
CA SER A 179 -5.12 1.22 3.73
C SER A 179 -6.18 2.30 3.64
N ARG A 180 -6.02 3.36 4.43
CA ARG A 180 -6.99 4.46 4.50
C ARG A 180 -6.74 5.54 3.47
N MET A 181 -5.52 5.60 2.90
CA MET A 181 -5.28 6.29 1.66
C MET A 181 -6.03 5.64 0.48
N VAL A 182 -6.05 4.30 0.41
CA VAL A 182 -6.83 3.54 -0.60
C VAL A 182 -8.33 3.83 -0.44
N ASP A 183 -8.88 3.73 0.77
CA ASP A 183 -10.28 4.05 1.05
C ASP A 183 -10.63 5.49 0.61
N TRP A 184 -9.75 6.46 0.89
CA TRP A 184 -9.93 7.85 0.48
C TRP A 184 -9.87 8.03 -1.04
N MET A 185 -8.93 7.35 -1.71
CA MET A 185 -8.85 7.40 -3.18
C MET A 185 -10.04 6.70 -3.85
N MET A 186 -10.59 5.67 -3.21
CA MET A 186 -11.81 4.99 -3.63
C MET A 186 -13.07 5.85 -3.40
N ALA A 187 -13.11 6.69 -2.37
CA ALA A 187 -14.26 7.55 -2.08
C ALA A 187 -14.29 8.83 -2.91
N ASP A 188 -13.21 9.62 -2.87
CA ASP A 188 -13.23 11.05 -3.21
C ASP A 188 -12.25 11.45 -4.34
N ARG A 189 -11.57 10.49 -4.99
CA ARG A 189 -10.56 10.76 -6.03
C ARG A 189 -10.74 9.87 -7.27
N ASP A 190 -9.92 10.17 -8.28
CA ASP A 190 -9.65 9.29 -9.39
C ASP A 190 -8.95 8.01 -8.89
N PHE A 191 -9.70 6.91 -8.89
CA PHE A 191 -9.26 5.59 -8.46
C PHE A 191 -8.65 4.78 -9.61
N ALA A 192 -8.96 5.16 -10.87
CA ALA A 192 -8.31 4.55 -12.04
C ALA A 192 -6.81 4.88 -12.06
N ARG A 193 -6.40 6.04 -11.53
CA ARG A 193 -4.99 6.40 -11.28
C ARG A 193 -4.22 5.36 -10.46
N VAL A 194 -4.87 4.64 -9.54
CA VAL A 194 -4.24 3.57 -8.75
C VAL A 194 -4.59 2.18 -9.30
N MET A 195 -4.89 2.11 -10.60
CA MET A 195 -5.30 0.89 -11.31
C MET A 195 -6.52 0.19 -10.67
N GLU A 196 -7.37 0.96 -9.98
CA GLU A 196 -8.47 0.48 -9.13
C GLU A 196 -8.06 -0.56 -8.07
N MET A 197 -6.80 -0.51 -7.62
CA MET A 197 -6.24 -1.46 -6.66
C MET A 197 -6.87 -1.28 -5.26
N ARG A 198 -7.55 -2.33 -4.79
CA ARG A 198 -8.29 -2.35 -3.52
C ARG A 198 -7.43 -2.83 -2.34
N ASN A 199 -7.91 -2.60 -1.12
CA ASN A 199 -7.19 -2.93 0.11
C ASN A 199 -6.87 -4.43 0.25
N GLU A 200 -7.80 -5.30 -0.10
CA GLU A 200 -7.62 -6.75 -0.15
C GLU A 200 -6.56 -7.16 -1.17
N ALA A 201 -6.49 -6.49 -2.33
CA ALA A 201 -5.48 -6.76 -3.35
C ALA A 201 -4.09 -6.32 -2.89
N ILE A 202 -3.97 -5.13 -2.29
CA ILE A 202 -2.70 -4.61 -1.73
C ILE A 202 -2.16 -5.49 -0.59
N GLY A 203 -3.06 -5.96 0.27
CA GLY A 203 -2.73 -6.93 1.32
C GLY A 203 -2.21 -8.24 0.73
N LEU A 204 -2.97 -8.84 -0.19
CA LEU A 204 -2.61 -10.12 -0.83
C LEU A 204 -1.33 -10.04 -1.65
N VAL A 205 -1.15 -9.01 -2.49
CA VAL A 205 0.08 -8.80 -3.26
C VAL A 205 1.30 -8.83 -2.33
N GLY A 206 1.17 -8.18 -1.18
CA GLY A 206 2.20 -8.14 -0.15
C GLY A 206 2.52 -9.46 0.54
N CYS A 207 1.48 -10.20 0.93
CA CYS A 207 1.63 -11.53 1.54
C CYS A 207 2.25 -12.52 0.55
N TRP A 208 1.79 -12.53 -0.69
CA TRP A 208 2.32 -13.41 -1.73
C TRP A 208 3.73 -13.06 -2.17
N ALA A 209 4.08 -11.77 -2.21
CA ALA A 209 5.45 -11.32 -2.46
C ALA A 209 6.39 -11.54 -1.25
N ASN A 210 5.85 -12.05 -0.13
CA ASN A 210 6.55 -12.22 1.14
C ASN A 210 7.32 -10.95 1.53
N VAL A 211 6.64 -9.79 1.53
CA VAL A 211 7.30 -8.49 1.76
C VAL A 211 7.48 -8.22 3.25
N HIS A 212 8.75 -8.21 3.68
CA HIS A 212 9.22 -8.00 5.04
C HIS A 212 10.53 -7.20 5.02
N ALA A 213 10.92 -6.61 6.15
CA ALA A 213 12.30 -6.21 6.36
C ALA A 213 13.09 -7.36 7.01
N SER A 214 14.30 -7.62 6.54
CA SER A 214 15.22 -8.53 7.21
C SER A 214 15.71 -7.88 8.50
N GLY A 215 15.69 -8.64 9.60
CA GLY A 215 16.21 -8.19 10.89
C GLY A 215 17.74 -8.03 10.86
N GLN A 216 18.29 -7.50 11.96
CA GLN A 216 19.74 -7.50 12.22
C GLN A 216 20.22 -8.90 12.66
N GLU A 217 19.93 -9.92 11.84
CA GLU A 217 20.23 -11.34 12.13
C GLU A 217 21.67 -11.74 11.76
N GLU A 218 22.59 -10.77 11.65
CA GLU A 218 24.04 -10.98 11.44
C GLU A 218 24.65 -11.96 12.46
N GLN A 219 24.05 -12.07 13.66
CA GLN A 219 24.46 -13.00 14.71
C GLN A 219 24.18 -14.48 14.38
N PHE A 220 23.23 -14.79 13.50
CA PHE A 220 22.83 -16.16 13.17
C PHE A 220 23.41 -16.65 11.83
N PHE A 221 23.60 -15.75 10.86
CA PHE A 221 24.09 -16.09 9.52
C PHE A 221 25.21 -15.12 9.07
N PRO A 222 26.42 -15.20 9.65
CA PRO A 222 27.50 -14.25 9.37
C PRO A 222 28.04 -14.32 7.92
N GLU A 223 27.76 -15.38 7.18
CA GLU A 223 28.17 -15.56 5.78
C GLU A 223 27.17 -14.97 4.76
N VAL A 224 25.95 -14.64 5.18
CA VAL A 224 24.90 -14.07 4.32
C VAL A 224 24.33 -12.81 4.98
N PRO A 225 24.71 -11.60 4.54
CA PRO A 225 24.19 -10.38 5.13
C PRO A 225 22.66 -10.33 4.96
N PRO A 226 21.87 -10.20 6.05
CA PRO A 226 20.42 -10.17 5.96
C PRO A 226 19.98 -8.91 5.19
N ALA A 227 19.42 -9.11 4.00
CA ALA A 227 18.89 -8.05 3.16
C ALA A 227 17.61 -8.48 2.45
N SER A 228 16.50 -7.78 2.70
CA SER A 228 15.28 -7.90 1.90
C SER A 228 15.28 -6.84 0.79
N ARG A 229 15.66 -7.27 -0.42
CA ARG A 229 15.74 -6.46 -1.64
C ARG A 229 14.56 -6.80 -2.55
N TYR A 230 13.68 -5.84 -2.80
CA TYR A 230 12.53 -6.04 -3.70
C TYR A 230 12.67 -5.22 -4.97
N LEU A 231 12.38 -5.86 -6.10
CA LEU A 231 12.32 -5.23 -7.40
C LEU A 231 10.86 -4.90 -7.73
N MET A 232 10.59 -3.70 -8.23
CA MET A 232 9.23 -3.21 -8.42
C MET A 232 9.02 -2.49 -9.74
N VAL A 233 7.82 -2.61 -10.30
CA VAL A 233 7.30 -1.72 -11.35
C VAL A 233 5.95 -1.20 -10.85
N ASP A 234 5.81 0.12 -10.77
CA ASP A 234 4.64 0.76 -10.15
C ASP A 234 4.13 1.96 -10.96
N ASP A 235 3.05 1.76 -11.72
CA ASP A 235 2.31 2.82 -12.41
C ASP A 235 1.18 3.41 -11.55
N SER A 236 0.92 2.89 -10.35
CA SER A 236 -0.15 3.37 -9.45
C SER A 236 0.14 4.75 -8.81
N GLY A 237 1.21 5.43 -9.25
CA GLY A 237 1.63 6.73 -8.72
C GLY A 237 2.42 6.65 -7.41
N GLY A 238 2.91 5.45 -7.04
CA GLY A 238 3.65 5.20 -5.81
C GLY A 238 2.82 4.56 -4.68
N LEU A 239 1.56 4.15 -4.93
CA LEU A 239 0.73 3.49 -3.92
C LEU A 239 1.27 2.09 -3.58
N LEU A 240 1.68 1.33 -4.60
CA LEU A 240 2.24 0.00 -4.39
C LEU A 240 3.59 0.10 -3.67
N VAL A 241 4.45 1.06 -4.06
CA VAL A 241 5.69 1.36 -3.35
C VAL A 241 5.43 1.72 -1.88
N ALA A 242 4.43 2.55 -1.59
CA ALA A 242 4.03 2.86 -0.21
C ALA A 242 3.61 1.60 0.56
N ALA A 243 2.76 0.75 -0.04
CA ALA A 243 2.29 -0.48 0.58
C ALA A 243 3.43 -1.47 0.91
N MET A 244 4.44 -1.59 0.04
CA MET A 244 5.60 -2.43 0.33
C MET A 244 6.48 -1.80 1.42
N ALA A 245 6.73 -0.50 1.34
CA ALA A 245 7.50 0.27 2.32
C ALA A 245 6.87 0.25 3.72
N GLU A 246 5.54 0.25 3.84
CA GLU A 246 4.83 0.21 5.12
C GLU A 246 5.08 -1.13 5.83
N ARG A 247 4.98 -2.25 5.12
CA ARG A 247 5.30 -3.58 5.69
C ARG A 247 6.79 -3.81 5.93
N MET A 248 7.67 -3.14 5.19
CA MET A 248 9.10 -3.07 5.48
C MET A 248 9.43 -2.11 6.64
N GLY A 249 8.47 -1.37 7.20
CA GLY A 249 8.70 -0.41 8.29
C GLY A 249 9.51 0.84 7.89
N ILE A 250 9.65 1.12 6.59
CA ILE A 250 10.44 2.23 6.02
C ILE A 250 9.58 3.33 5.37
N LEU A 251 8.24 3.23 5.42
CA LEU A 251 7.36 4.28 4.89
C LEU A 251 7.27 5.52 5.78
N HIS A 252 7.17 5.35 7.10
CA HIS A 252 6.81 6.46 8.01
C HIS A 252 8.04 7.05 8.71
N GLN A 253 8.11 8.37 8.82
CA GLN A 253 9.11 9.05 9.64
C GLN A 253 8.87 8.75 11.13
N THR A 254 9.82 8.07 11.77
CA THR A 254 9.74 7.67 13.18
C THR A 254 10.54 8.57 14.12
N ASN A 255 11.53 9.31 13.60
CA ASN A 255 12.43 10.17 14.37
C ASN A 255 12.39 11.62 13.86
N TYR A 256 11.62 12.48 14.54
CA TYR A 256 11.66 13.94 14.31
C TYR A 256 12.82 14.64 15.05
N GLU A 257 13.54 13.91 15.91
CA GLU A 257 14.70 14.39 16.67
C GLU A 257 15.94 14.62 15.78
N GLY A 258 15.91 15.70 14.99
CA GLY A 258 17.03 16.08 14.14
C GLY A 258 16.78 17.22 13.16
N VAL A 259 15.53 17.67 13.00
CA VAL A 259 15.20 18.79 12.10
C VAL A 259 15.48 20.13 12.80
N GLU A 260 16.74 20.54 12.82
CA GLU A 260 17.02 21.98 12.83
C GLU A 260 16.52 22.55 11.50
N VAL A 261 15.65 23.57 11.58
CA VAL A 261 15.14 24.27 10.39
C VAL A 261 16.26 25.17 9.85
N THR A 262 17.23 24.57 9.16
CA THR A 262 18.17 25.29 8.32
C THR A 262 17.40 25.73 7.07
N THR A 263 17.17 27.03 6.92
CA THR A 263 16.64 27.67 5.70
C THR A 263 17.68 27.69 4.58
N ASP A 264 18.46 26.62 4.43
CA ASP A 264 19.51 26.46 3.44
C ASP A 264 18.84 26.08 2.11
N THR A 265 18.59 27.08 1.27
CA THR A 265 18.11 26.95 -0.12
C THR A 265 19.18 26.40 -1.06
N ASP A 266 19.82 25.30 -0.66
CA ASP A 266 20.71 24.46 -1.47
C ASP A 266 20.09 23.05 -1.54
N GLY A 267 18.86 22.98 -2.05
CA GLY A 267 18.32 21.71 -2.52
C GLY A 267 19.08 21.24 -3.77
N ASP A 268 19.19 19.93 -3.98
CA ASP A 268 19.63 19.36 -5.26
C ASP A 268 18.49 19.53 -6.31
N VAL A 269 18.13 20.78 -6.61
CA VAL A 269 17.10 21.16 -7.58
C VAL A 269 17.76 21.35 -8.95
N ASP A 270 17.40 20.50 -9.90
CA ASP A 270 17.61 20.76 -11.33
C ASP A 270 16.63 21.86 -11.78
N GLY A 271 17.05 23.13 -11.71
CA GLY A 271 16.27 24.28 -12.15
C GLY A 271 17.09 25.56 -12.24
N ASP A 272 17.16 26.16 -13.42
CA ASP A 272 17.86 27.43 -13.65
C ASP A 272 17.16 28.60 -12.95
N GLY A 273 17.96 29.41 -12.26
CA GLY A 273 17.56 30.68 -11.65
C GLY A 273 18.74 31.64 -11.72
N ASP A 274 18.73 32.52 -12.72
CA ASP A 274 19.71 33.60 -12.88
C ASP A 274 19.38 34.73 -11.89
N ASP A 275 20.38 35.19 -11.14
CA ASP A 275 20.23 36.35 -10.25
C ASP A 275 21.49 37.23 -10.31
N ASN A 276 21.45 38.20 -11.21
CA ASN A 276 22.44 39.28 -11.31
C ASN A 276 22.14 40.36 -10.27
N HIS A 277 23.12 40.73 -9.45
CA HIS A 277 23.10 42.02 -8.75
C HIS A 277 24.47 42.71 -8.72
N HIS A 278 24.50 43.93 -9.23
CA HIS A 278 25.66 44.83 -9.15
C HIS A 278 25.79 45.42 -7.73
N PRO A 279 27.03 45.65 -7.24
CA PRO A 279 27.27 46.51 -6.09
C PRO A 279 27.45 47.97 -6.54
N ALA A 280 26.93 48.91 -5.74
CA ALA A 280 27.28 50.32 -5.82
C ALA A 280 27.79 50.77 -4.44
N GLU A 281 28.97 51.37 -4.40
CA GLU A 281 29.61 51.91 -3.20
C GLU A 281 29.17 53.35 -2.95
N HIS A 282 29.21 53.82 -1.69
CA HIS A 282 30.00 55.00 -1.25
C HIS A 282 29.82 55.32 0.27
N PRO A 283 30.73 56.08 0.91
CA PRO A 283 30.93 56.03 2.37
C PRO A 283 30.89 57.40 3.13
N HIS A 284 31.13 57.34 4.47
CA HIS A 284 31.55 58.41 5.40
C HIS A 284 30.44 59.25 6.14
N PRO A 285 30.74 60.04 7.22
CA PRO A 285 30.78 59.48 8.60
C PRO A 285 30.29 60.39 9.77
N HIS A 286 30.13 59.83 10.99
CA HIS A 286 29.95 60.53 12.30
C HIS A 286 28.66 61.40 12.45
N GLN A 287 28.08 61.71 13.63
CA GLN A 287 28.53 61.74 15.03
C GLN A 287 27.31 61.53 16.00
N GLN A 288 27.54 61.10 17.25
CA GLN A 288 26.54 60.96 18.35
C GLN A 288 26.56 62.21 19.28
N PRO A 289 25.57 62.54 20.17
CA PRO A 289 25.11 61.67 21.29
C PRO A 289 23.61 61.74 21.72
N GLU A 290 23.02 60.61 22.15
CA GLU A 290 22.59 60.26 23.54
C GLU A 290 21.13 60.51 23.96
N SER A 291 20.45 59.43 24.38
CA SER A 291 19.71 59.37 25.66
C SER A 291 19.37 57.90 26.02
N HIS A 292 19.31 57.61 27.33
CA HIS A 292 19.31 56.24 27.86
C HIS A 292 18.04 55.41 27.61
N LYS A 293 18.22 54.08 27.50
CA LYS A 293 17.40 53.08 28.22
C LYS A 293 18.15 51.76 28.43
N GLN A 294 17.79 51.05 29.50
CA GLN A 294 18.46 49.85 30.01
C GLN A 294 18.08 48.61 29.20
N THR A 295 19.06 47.75 28.86
CA THR A 295 18.76 46.43 28.29
C THR A 295 19.74 45.35 28.77
N GLN A 296 19.20 44.43 29.57
CA GLN A 296 19.49 43.00 29.69
C GLN A 296 20.93 42.47 29.50
N THR A 297 21.39 41.76 30.53
CA THR A 297 22.59 40.92 30.54
C THR A 297 22.61 39.89 29.40
N GLN A 298 23.57 40.00 28.48
CA GLN A 298 23.86 38.95 27.50
C GLN A 298 24.56 37.77 28.18
N THR A 299 23.82 36.70 28.47
CA THR A 299 24.43 35.38 28.69
C THR A 299 24.88 34.81 27.35
N THR A 300 26.18 34.94 27.05
CA THR A 300 26.81 34.28 25.90
C THR A 300 26.78 32.77 26.10
N LEU A 301 25.84 32.08 25.45
CA LEU A 301 25.85 30.62 25.40
C LEU A 301 27.10 30.14 24.63
N PRO A 302 27.81 29.10 25.11
CA PRO A 302 29.01 28.62 24.45
C PRO A 302 28.68 28.06 23.07
N HIS A 303 29.47 28.44 22.07
CA HIS A 303 29.35 27.92 20.70
C HIS A 303 29.57 26.39 20.73
N LYS A 304 28.49 25.62 20.67
CA LYS A 304 28.60 24.17 20.48
C LYS A 304 29.36 23.92 19.16
N PRO A 305 30.29 22.96 19.12
CA PRO A 305 30.90 22.57 17.86
C PRO A 305 29.80 22.02 16.95
N ARG A 306 29.72 22.54 15.72
CA ARG A 306 28.79 22.06 14.68
C ARG A 306 29.09 20.58 14.45
N ARG A 307 28.29 19.69 15.07
CA ARG A 307 28.33 18.25 14.78
C ARG A 307 28.12 18.13 13.27
N GLN A 308 29.15 17.66 12.56
CA GLN A 308 28.97 17.14 11.22
C GLN A 308 28.14 15.86 11.37
N GLN A 309 26.80 16.00 11.40
CA GLN A 309 25.94 14.90 10.98
C GLN A 309 26.36 14.57 9.56
N TYR A 310 26.93 13.38 9.37
CA TYR A 310 27.16 12.82 8.06
C TYR A 310 25.80 12.83 7.35
N ARG A 311 25.62 13.71 6.35
CA ARG A 311 24.44 13.65 5.49
C ARG A 311 24.49 12.29 4.81
N LEU A 312 23.46 11.47 5.03
CA LEU A 312 23.30 10.21 4.32
C LEU A 312 23.28 10.51 2.81
N ASP A 313 23.84 9.62 2.00
CA ASP A 313 23.69 9.71 0.54
C ASP A 313 22.35 9.11 0.11
N ALA A 314 21.66 9.77 -0.82
CA ALA A 314 20.41 9.24 -1.37
C ALA A 314 20.64 7.89 -2.08
N MET A 315 19.66 6.98 -1.99
CA MET A 315 19.69 5.63 -2.59
C MET A 315 20.85 4.74 -2.11
N SER A 316 21.43 5.03 -0.94
CA SER A 316 22.68 4.41 -0.47
C SER A 316 22.52 3.07 0.25
N ALA A 317 21.32 2.68 0.69
CA ALA A 317 21.10 1.50 1.52
C ALA A 317 21.63 0.21 0.88
N THR A 318 22.37 -0.59 1.64
CA THR A 318 22.93 -1.88 1.20
C THR A 318 22.03 -3.07 1.52
N SER A 319 21.17 -2.96 2.54
CA SER A 319 20.14 -3.93 2.92
C SER A 319 18.76 -3.25 3.01
N ASN A 320 17.69 -4.05 2.99
CA ASN A 320 16.30 -3.60 3.15
C ASN A 320 15.89 -2.44 2.23
N HIS A 321 15.90 -2.66 0.91
CA HIS A 321 15.54 -1.62 -0.05
C HIS A 321 14.53 -2.08 -1.11
N ILE A 322 13.81 -1.11 -1.65
CA ILE A 322 12.93 -1.24 -2.80
C ILE A 322 13.64 -0.61 -4.00
N THR A 323 13.73 -1.32 -5.11
CA THR A 323 14.25 -0.81 -6.38
C THR A 323 13.11 -0.72 -7.38
N VAL A 324 12.73 0.50 -7.77
CA VAL A 324 11.64 0.77 -8.73
C VAL A 324 12.22 0.96 -10.14
N VAL A 325 11.78 0.12 -11.07
CA VAL A 325 12.05 0.26 -12.50
C VAL A 325 10.91 1.06 -13.15
N HIS A 326 11.23 2.07 -13.95
CA HIS A 326 10.24 2.96 -14.56
C HIS A 326 10.51 3.27 -16.04
N ALA A 327 9.46 3.63 -16.80
CA ALA A 327 9.57 3.95 -18.23
C ALA A 327 9.96 5.40 -18.53
N ASN A 328 9.55 6.34 -17.68
CA ASN A 328 9.78 7.78 -17.88
C ASN A 328 11.18 8.20 -17.38
N GLN A 329 11.60 9.43 -17.67
CA GLN A 329 12.86 10.00 -17.15
C GLN A 329 12.89 10.05 -15.60
N GLN A 330 11.73 10.23 -14.96
CA GLN A 330 11.54 10.17 -13.52
C GLN A 330 10.36 9.24 -13.19
N PRO A 331 10.38 8.52 -12.07
CA PRO A 331 9.27 7.65 -11.66
C PRO A 331 8.08 8.48 -11.14
N ASN A 332 6.86 8.02 -11.42
CA ASN A 332 5.65 8.65 -10.89
C ASN A 332 5.40 8.16 -9.45
N LEU A 333 5.98 8.85 -8.47
CA LEU A 333 5.85 8.53 -7.04
C LEU A 333 5.07 9.59 -6.26
N ALA A 334 4.24 10.38 -6.95
CA ALA A 334 3.58 11.56 -6.39
C ALA A 334 2.56 11.28 -5.27
N LEU A 335 2.22 10.02 -4.99
CA LEU A 335 1.43 9.61 -3.83
C LEU A 335 2.27 9.53 -2.54
N LEU A 336 3.59 9.34 -2.62
CA LEU A 336 4.46 9.30 -1.44
C LEU A 336 4.49 10.60 -0.63
N ARG A 337 4.10 11.73 -1.25
CA ARG A 337 3.98 13.02 -0.56
C ARG A 337 3.01 12.98 0.62
N TYR A 338 1.96 12.14 0.55
CA TYR A 338 0.99 11.96 1.63
C TYR A 338 1.58 11.20 2.82
N PHE A 339 2.74 10.57 2.65
CA PHE A 339 3.54 9.95 3.70
C PHE A 339 4.80 10.79 4.01
N ASN A 340 4.76 12.09 3.72
CA ASN A 340 5.84 13.04 3.99
C ASN A 340 7.15 12.79 3.22
N PHE A 341 7.09 12.11 2.08
CA PHE A 341 8.21 11.93 1.15
C PHE A 341 7.90 12.54 -0.22
N ASP A 342 8.50 13.69 -0.52
CA ASP A 342 8.53 14.22 -1.88
C ASP A 342 9.76 13.67 -2.62
N PHE A 343 9.54 12.87 -3.66
CA PHE A 343 10.63 12.31 -4.46
C PHE A 343 11.43 13.40 -5.22
N ASN A 344 10.79 14.52 -5.56
CA ASN A 344 11.44 15.62 -6.29
C ASN A 344 12.28 16.52 -5.35
N ASN A 345 12.03 16.47 -4.05
CA ASN A 345 12.80 17.16 -3.03
C ASN A 345 12.98 16.25 -1.80
N PRO A 346 13.79 15.18 -1.92
CA PRO A 346 13.77 14.08 -0.98
C PRO A 346 14.51 14.45 0.32
N THR A 347 13.79 14.42 1.44
CA THR A 347 14.33 14.79 2.75
C THR A 347 15.17 13.67 3.36
N SER A 348 16.43 13.96 3.71
CA SER A 348 17.38 12.96 4.28
C SER A 348 16.98 12.34 5.63
N SER A 349 15.99 12.90 6.34
CA SER A 349 15.39 12.30 7.55
C SER A 349 14.37 11.19 7.25
N HIS A 350 13.91 11.07 6.01
CA HIS A 350 12.91 10.09 5.61
C HIS A 350 13.59 8.74 5.28
N PRO A 351 13.13 7.57 5.81
CA PRO A 351 13.83 6.30 5.56
C PRO A 351 13.91 5.92 4.07
N LEU A 352 12.88 6.21 3.28
CA LEU A 352 12.92 6.07 1.82
C LEU A 352 14.06 6.84 1.13
N TYR A 353 14.63 7.89 1.73
CA TYR A 353 15.77 8.62 1.16
C TYR A 353 16.97 7.70 0.88
N THR A 354 17.24 6.76 1.78
CA THR A 354 18.29 5.74 1.62
C THR A 354 17.76 4.44 1.01
N ASN A 355 16.53 4.04 1.34
CA ASN A 355 15.99 2.70 1.10
C ASN A 355 15.09 2.57 -0.14
N LEU A 356 14.78 3.67 -0.83
CA LEU A 356 14.10 3.65 -2.13
C LEU A 356 15.10 3.98 -3.24
N LYS A 357 15.34 3.01 -4.11
CA LYS A 357 16.19 3.14 -5.31
C LYS A 357 15.31 3.21 -6.55
N THR A 358 15.75 3.93 -7.57
CA THR A 358 14.99 4.12 -8.81
C THR A 358 15.91 4.07 -10.02
N LEU A 359 15.51 3.36 -11.08
CA LEU A 359 16.20 3.35 -12.37
C LEU A 359 15.22 3.22 -13.53
N SER A 360 15.60 3.73 -14.70
CA SER A 360 14.78 3.60 -15.91
C SER A 360 14.97 2.25 -16.61
N TRP A 361 14.03 1.86 -17.47
CA TRP A 361 14.19 0.69 -18.35
C TRP A 361 15.44 0.80 -19.25
N LEU A 362 15.78 2.00 -19.72
CA LEU A 362 17.02 2.25 -20.47
C LEU A 362 18.24 1.91 -19.61
N GLN A 363 18.33 2.46 -18.40
CA GLN A 363 19.41 2.22 -17.46
C GLN A 363 19.57 0.75 -17.06
N LEU A 364 18.46 -0.01 -17.01
CA LEU A 364 18.52 -1.43 -16.72
C LEU A 364 19.02 -2.25 -17.91
N ILE A 365 18.48 -2.01 -19.10
CA ILE A 365 18.71 -2.83 -20.29
C ILE A 365 20.03 -2.46 -20.98
N ASP A 366 20.22 -1.18 -21.27
CA ASP A 366 21.35 -0.62 -22.02
C ASP A 366 21.93 0.63 -21.32
N PRO A 367 22.72 0.44 -20.24
CA PRO A 367 23.23 1.53 -19.41
C PRO A 367 24.27 2.40 -20.12
N ASP A 368 25.02 1.86 -21.09
CA ASP A 368 26.09 2.61 -21.78
C ASP A 368 25.52 3.73 -22.67
N SER A 369 24.28 3.55 -23.15
CA SER A 369 23.48 4.58 -23.83
C SER A 369 22.98 5.71 -22.91
N ASP A 370 23.04 5.55 -21.58
CA ASP A 370 22.70 6.65 -20.65
C ASP A 370 23.93 7.49 -20.27
N THR A 371 23.90 8.76 -20.69
CA THR A 371 24.85 9.81 -20.30
C THR A 371 25.09 9.96 -18.79
N THR A 372 24.17 9.50 -17.94
CA THR A 372 24.32 9.57 -16.47
C THR A 372 25.07 8.37 -15.86
N TYR A 373 25.28 7.29 -16.61
CA TYR A 373 26.12 6.15 -16.25
C TYR A 373 27.60 6.34 -16.63
N GLN A 374 27.88 7.18 -17.65
CA GLN A 374 29.23 7.49 -18.12
C GLN A 374 30.03 8.32 -17.11
N GLU A 375 31.29 7.95 -16.82
CA GLU A 375 32.10 8.64 -15.79
C GLU A 375 32.42 10.09 -16.18
N PRO A 376 32.10 11.09 -15.33
CA PRO A 376 32.52 12.47 -15.52
C PRO A 376 34.04 12.63 -15.40
N GLU A 377 34.61 13.49 -16.25
CA GLU A 377 36.02 13.89 -16.24
C GLU A 377 36.58 14.14 -14.82
N VAL A 378 37.71 13.50 -14.50
CA VAL A 378 38.33 13.54 -13.18
C VAL A 378 39.32 14.70 -13.09
N VAL A 379 38.82 15.89 -12.72
CA VAL A 379 39.66 17.06 -12.43
C VAL A 379 40.55 16.83 -11.19
N PRO A 380 41.86 17.13 -11.22
CA PRO A 380 42.76 17.01 -10.07
C PRO A 380 42.36 17.85 -8.86
N ALA A 381 42.67 17.36 -7.66
CA ALA A 381 42.32 18.03 -6.39
C ALA A 381 42.93 19.44 -6.26
N GLU A 382 44.15 19.64 -6.77
CA GLU A 382 44.82 20.95 -6.75
C GLU A 382 44.12 22.01 -7.63
N GLU A 383 43.52 21.58 -8.75
CA GLU A 383 42.78 22.46 -9.65
C GLU A 383 41.38 22.77 -9.09
N LEU A 384 40.73 21.78 -8.47
CA LEU A 384 39.46 21.96 -7.76
C LEU A 384 39.60 22.88 -6.53
N ALA A 385 40.74 22.85 -5.85
CA ALA A 385 41.05 23.77 -4.75
C ALA A 385 41.17 25.22 -5.23
N LYS A 386 41.69 25.43 -6.45
CA LYS A 386 41.83 26.75 -7.10
C LYS A 386 40.54 27.20 -7.82
N ALA A 387 39.58 26.31 -8.04
CA ALA A 387 38.33 26.61 -8.74
C ALA A 387 37.36 27.45 -7.89
N LYS A 388 36.60 28.34 -8.56
CA LYS A 388 35.48 29.08 -7.93
C LYS A 388 34.47 28.12 -7.30
N SER A 389 33.84 28.55 -6.20
CA SER A 389 32.90 27.72 -5.40
C SER A 389 31.85 27.02 -6.27
N ASN A 390 31.21 27.73 -7.20
CA ASN A 390 30.17 27.17 -8.07
C ASN A 390 30.71 26.07 -9.00
N LYS A 391 31.90 26.24 -9.59
CA LYS A 391 32.54 25.21 -10.43
C LYS A 391 32.89 23.96 -9.60
N ARG A 392 33.41 24.16 -8.39
CA ARG A 392 33.73 23.09 -7.44
C ARG A 392 32.47 22.34 -6.98
N SER A 393 31.40 23.06 -6.66
CA SER A 393 30.10 22.47 -6.28
C SER A 393 29.49 21.68 -7.43
N ALA A 394 29.45 22.24 -8.64
CA ALA A 394 28.94 21.57 -9.84
C ALA A 394 29.71 20.26 -10.15
N TYR A 395 31.04 20.26 -10.01
CA TYR A 395 31.85 19.05 -10.14
C TYR A 395 31.45 17.96 -9.15
N TYR A 396 31.36 18.27 -7.85
CA TYR A 396 30.97 17.29 -6.83
C TYR A 396 29.51 16.85 -6.96
N ARG A 397 28.58 17.72 -7.37
CA ARG A 397 27.20 17.32 -7.71
C ARG A 397 27.18 16.32 -8.86
N LYS A 398 27.90 16.60 -9.97
CA LYS A 398 27.98 15.69 -11.12
C LYS A 398 28.57 14.33 -10.75
N ARG A 399 29.67 14.29 -9.98
CA ARG A 399 30.28 13.01 -9.55
C ARG A 399 29.42 12.24 -8.55
N ARG A 400 28.77 12.90 -7.56
CA ARG A 400 27.82 12.22 -6.65
C ARG A 400 26.62 11.65 -7.41
N ARG A 401 26.06 12.39 -8.39
CA ARG A 401 24.97 11.90 -9.23
C ARG A 401 25.39 10.65 -10.01
N TRP A 402 26.53 10.70 -10.69
CA TRP A 402 27.09 9.56 -11.42
C TRP A 402 27.36 8.36 -10.50
N GLN A 403 28.07 8.53 -9.38
CA GLN A 403 28.35 7.45 -8.42
C GLN A 403 27.07 6.78 -7.93
N ARG A 404 26.04 7.57 -7.64
CA ARG A 404 24.72 7.07 -7.21
C ARG A 404 24.03 6.26 -8.31
N VAL A 405 23.95 6.81 -9.53
CA VAL A 405 23.33 6.13 -10.67
C VAL A 405 24.08 4.83 -11.00
N LYS A 406 25.40 4.90 -11.14
CA LYS A 406 26.26 3.73 -11.41
C LYS A 406 26.06 2.64 -10.35
N LYS A 407 26.10 2.99 -9.06
CA LYS A 407 25.85 2.03 -7.97
C LYS A 407 24.47 1.37 -8.11
N VAL A 408 23.41 2.14 -8.34
CA VAL A 408 22.05 1.59 -8.45
C VAL A 408 21.92 0.65 -9.67
N ILE A 409 22.52 1.01 -10.81
CA ILE A 409 22.51 0.19 -12.03
C ILE A 409 23.30 -1.10 -11.84
N ASP A 410 24.54 -1.01 -11.40
CA ASP A 410 25.43 -2.17 -11.20
C ASP A 410 24.80 -3.18 -10.23
N GLU A 411 24.35 -2.69 -9.06
CA GLU A 411 23.76 -3.51 -7.99
C GLU A 411 22.40 -4.11 -8.39
N THR A 412 21.67 -3.48 -9.32
CA THR A 412 20.42 -4.03 -9.87
C THR A 412 20.72 -5.10 -10.93
N ARG A 413 21.73 -4.90 -11.78
CA ARG A 413 22.15 -5.88 -12.81
C ARG A 413 22.87 -7.09 -12.22
N GLU A 414 23.50 -6.96 -11.06
CA GLU A 414 24.01 -8.08 -10.25
C GLU A 414 22.88 -9.02 -9.78
N GLY A 415 21.65 -8.50 -9.66
CA GLY A 415 20.48 -9.29 -9.27
C GLY A 415 20.50 -9.69 -7.80
N GLY A 416 19.94 -10.85 -7.47
CA GLY A 416 19.83 -11.34 -6.09
C GLY A 416 18.65 -10.74 -5.30
N PHE A 417 17.58 -10.30 -5.98
CA PHE A 417 16.38 -9.79 -5.33
C PHE A 417 15.52 -10.92 -4.72
N ASN A 418 14.90 -10.67 -3.57
CA ASN A 418 14.08 -11.62 -2.82
C ASN A 418 12.63 -11.69 -3.34
N GLY A 419 12.20 -10.73 -4.14
CA GLY A 419 10.89 -10.74 -4.78
C GLY A 419 10.72 -9.66 -5.86
N LEU A 420 9.74 -9.87 -6.73
CA LEU A 420 9.31 -8.96 -7.77
C LEU A 420 7.83 -8.63 -7.58
N VAL A 421 7.50 -7.33 -7.54
CA VAL A 421 6.12 -6.85 -7.43
C VAL A 421 5.81 -5.89 -8.57
N VAL A 422 4.81 -6.21 -9.39
CA VAL A 422 4.45 -5.45 -10.58
C VAL A 422 3.00 -4.99 -10.49
N ALA A 423 2.75 -3.69 -10.67
CA ALA A 423 1.47 -3.14 -11.08
C ALA A 423 1.74 -2.10 -12.16
N SER A 424 1.52 -2.47 -13.42
CA SER A 424 1.82 -1.62 -14.57
C SER A 424 0.75 -1.72 -15.65
N HIS A 425 0.62 -0.66 -16.45
CA HIS A 425 -0.16 -0.66 -17.69
C HIS A 425 0.60 -1.28 -18.88
N THR A 426 1.90 -1.57 -18.72
CA THR A 426 2.72 -2.23 -19.75
C THR A 426 2.54 -3.76 -19.72
N ASP A 427 2.82 -4.44 -20.84
CA ASP A 427 2.66 -5.89 -20.94
C ASP A 427 3.54 -6.63 -19.90
N PRO A 428 2.94 -7.44 -19.01
CA PRO A 428 3.70 -8.14 -17.97
C PRO A 428 4.67 -9.18 -18.53
N THR A 429 4.46 -9.67 -19.75
CA THR A 429 5.37 -10.65 -20.39
C THR A 429 6.73 -10.01 -20.68
N SER A 430 6.74 -8.81 -21.26
CA SER A 430 7.93 -8.00 -21.49
C SER A 430 8.63 -7.63 -20.17
N ILE A 431 7.88 -7.22 -19.15
CA ILE A 431 8.43 -6.93 -17.81
C ILE A 431 9.15 -8.17 -17.24
N LEU A 432 8.47 -9.32 -17.19
CA LEU A 432 9.01 -10.52 -16.56
C LEU A 432 10.23 -11.07 -17.30
N ARG A 433 10.29 -10.94 -18.64
CA ARG A 433 11.49 -11.29 -19.44
C ARG A 433 12.76 -10.66 -18.91
N HIS A 434 12.72 -9.39 -18.53
CA HIS A 434 13.89 -8.65 -18.06
C HIS A 434 14.10 -8.73 -16.54
N LEU A 435 13.03 -8.85 -15.74
CA LEU A 435 13.14 -8.78 -14.27
C LEU A 435 13.24 -10.14 -13.58
N VAL A 436 12.64 -11.21 -14.11
CA VAL A 436 12.72 -12.57 -13.50
C VAL A 436 14.15 -13.13 -13.43
N PRO A 437 15.04 -12.91 -14.42
CA PRO A 437 16.44 -13.35 -14.33
C PRO A 437 17.19 -12.76 -13.12
N LEU A 438 16.87 -11.52 -12.72
CA LEU A 438 17.53 -10.79 -11.63
C LEU A 438 17.13 -11.28 -10.22
N LEU A 439 16.16 -12.19 -10.13
CA LEU A 439 15.64 -12.68 -8.85
C LEU A 439 16.43 -13.89 -8.35
N GLY A 440 16.65 -13.96 -7.04
CA GLY A 440 17.26 -15.11 -6.37
C GLY A 440 16.36 -16.36 -6.42
N GLY A 441 16.95 -17.54 -6.25
CA GLY A 441 16.18 -18.78 -6.13
C GLY A 441 15.24 -18.74 -4.92
N GLY A 442 13.98 -19.13 -5.11
CA GLY A 442 12.93 -19.06 -4.08
C GLY A 442 12.21 -17.71 -3.97
N ALA A 443 12.67 -16.68 -4.69
CA ALA A 443 12.02 -15.36 -4.72
C ALA A 443 10.58 -15.45 -5.24
N GLN A 444 9.69 -14.62 -4.69
CA GLN A 444 8.29 -14.58 -5.12
C GLN A 444 8.07 -13.54 -6.22
N VAL A 445 7.31 -13.92 -7.25
CA VAL A 445 6.89 -13.04 -8.34
C VAL A 445 5.41 -12.80 -8.22
N VAL A 446 5.03 -11.52 -8.13
CA VAL A 446 3.64 -11.10 -8.01
C VAL A 446 3.33 -10.00 -9.03
N VAL A 447 2.28 -10.20 -9.82
CA VAL A 447 1.81 -9.23 -10.82
C VAL A 447 0.33 -8.94 -10.56
N TYR A 448 0.01 -7.68 -10.28
CA TYR A 448 -1.35 -7.17 -10.21
C TYR A 448 -1.81 -6.66 -11.57
N SER A 449 -3.07 -6.93 -11.91
CA SER A 449 -3.78 -6.30 -13.03
C SER A 449 -5.25 -6.10 -12.65
N PRO A 450 -5.90 -4.99 -13.06
CA PRO A 450 -7.36 -4.84 -12.92
C PRO A 450 -8.13 -5.90 -13.74
N ASN A 451 -7.52 -6.37 -14.83
CA ASN A 451 -8.09 -7.30 -15.82
C ASN A 451 -7.42 -8.68 -15.72
N VAL A 452 -8.14 -9.76 -16.01
CA VAL A 452 -7.67 -11.14 -15.80
C VAL A 452 -6.86 -11.67 -16.99
N GLU A 453 -7.16 -11.19 -18.19
CA GLU A 453 -6.69 -11.70 -19.48
C GLU A 453 -5.16 -11.67 -19.60
N PRO A 454 -4.44 -10.57 -19.27
CA PRO A 454 -2.97 -10.55 -19.34
C PRO A 454 -2.33 -11.57 -18.40
N LEU A 455 -2.95 -11.85 -17.26
CA LEU A 455 -2.44 -12.78 -16.25
C LEU A 455 -2.71 -14.24 -16.62
N VAL A 456 -3.79 -14.52 -17.36
CA VAL A 456 -4.07 -15.86 -17.92
C VAL A 456 -3.06 -16.20 -19.01
N SER A 457 -2.76 -15.27 -19.93
CA SER A 457 -1.67 -15.45 -20.91
C SER A 457 -0.33 -15.68 -20.22
N LEU A 458 -0.02 -14.91 -19.17
CA LEU A 458 1.20 -15.08 -18.39
C LEU A 458 1.27 -16.45 -17.69
N ALA A 459 0.16 -16.93 -17.14
CA ALA A 459 0.08 -18.26 -16.53
C ALA A 459 0.25 -19.40 -17.53
N ASP A 460 -0.25 -19.25 -18.76
CA ASP A 460 0.02 -20.19 -19.85
C ASP A 460 1.51 -20.21 -20.25
N TYR A 461 2.15 -19.04 -20.34
CA TYR A 461 3.58 -18.94 -20.66
C TYR A 461 4.48 -19.71 -19.67
N TYR A 462 4.11 -19.78 -18.38
CA TYR A 462 4.84 -20.56 -17.37
C TYR A 462 4.20 -21.94 -17.06
N SER A 463 3.27 -22.40 -17.88
CA SER A 463 2.55 -23.66 -17.68
C SER A 463 3.45 -24.89 -17.77
N THR A 464 3.05 -25.97 -17.10
CA THR A 464 3.76 -27.26 -17.20
C THR A 464 3.78 -27.79 -18.63
N ALA A 465 2.75 -27.50 -19.43
CA ALA A 465 2.69 -27.89 -20.85
C ALA A 465 3.78 -27.17 -21.67
N ARG A 466 3.85 -25.83 -21.62
CA ARG A 466 4.90 -25.07 -22.31
C ARG A 466 6.30 -25.39 -21.79
N ARG A 467 6.47 -25.57 -20.48
CA ARG A 467 7.76 -26.01 -19.91
C ARG A 467 8.21 -27.37 -20.45
N THR A 468 7.28 -28.31 -20.60
CA THR A 468 7.57 -29.64 -21.15
C THR A 468 7.93 -29.55 -22.63
N ALA A 469 7.20 -28.75 -23.41
CA ALA A 469 7.51 -28.52 -24.83
C ALA A 469 8.91 -27.89 -25.01
N TYR A 470 9.22 -26.84 -24.25
CA TYR A 470 10.51 -26.15 -24.29
C TYR A 470 11.69 -27.06 -23.90
N LEU A 471 11.53 -27.90 -22.87
CA LEU A 471 12.53 -28.91 -22.50
C LEU A 471 12.64 -30.06 -23.52
N GLY A 472 11.62 -30.27 -24.34
CA GLY A 472 11.64 -31.22 -25.47
C GLY A 472 12.42 -30.71 -26.69
N LEU A 473 12.60 -29.40 -26.83
CA LEU A 473 13.41 -28.82 -27.92
C LEU A 473 14.91 -29.13 -27.74
N PRO A 474 15.66 -29.29 -28.84
CA PRO A 474 17.13 -29.28 -28.83
C PRO A 474 17.68 -28.00 -28.19
N GLU A 475 18.84 -28.08 -27.53
CA GLU A 475 19.37 -26.94 -26.77
C GLU A 475 19.68 -25.73 -27.65
N ASP A 476 20.11 -25.95 -28.89
CA ASP A 476 20.39 -24.90 -29.89
C ASP A 476 19.12 -24.14 -30.35
N GLU A 477 17.94 -24.76 -30.21
CA GLU A 477 16.64 -24.21 -30.62
C GLU A 477 15.90 -23.51 -29.47
N ARG A 478 16.39 -23.58 -28.23
CA ARG A 478 15.78 -22.97 -27.02
C ARG A 478 16.01 -21.45 -26.94
N GLN A 479 15.68 -20.74 -28.00
CA GLN A 479 15.83 -19.28 -28.07
C GLN A 479 14.67 -18.57 -27.37
N VAL A 480 15.02 -17.63 -26.48
CA VAL A 480 14.09 -16.75 -25.77
C VAL A 480 14.57 -15.30 -25.94
N PRO A 481 13.71 -14.37 -26.40
CA PRO A 481 12.32 -14.58 -26.80
C PRO A 481 12.17 -15.22 -28.19
N SER A 482 11.15 -16.05 -28.33
CA SER A 482 10.60 -16.53 -29.61
C SER A 482 9.07 -16.36 -29.63
N GLU A 483 8.42 -16.65 -30.77
CA GLU A 483 6.96 -16.55 -30.91
C GLU A 483 6.22 -17.48 -29.93
N ASP A 484 6.65 -18.73 -29.82
CA ASP A 484 6.09 -19.72 -28.88
C ASP A 484 6.59 -19.55 -27.44
N PHE A 485 7.77 -18.96 -27.23
CA PHE A 485 8.39 -18.78 -25.92
C PHE A 485 8.85 -17.33 -25.72
N PRO A 486 7.92 -16.39 -25.46
CA PRO A 486 8.25 -14.99 -25.23
C PRO A 486 8.98 -14.75 -23.89
N VAL A 487 8.96 -15.74 -22.99
CA VAL A 487 9.70 -15.85 -21.72
C VAL A 487 10.16 -17.30 -21.54
N ASP A 488 11.18 -17.52 -20.72
CA ASP A 488 11.66 -18.87 -20.39
C ASP A 488 10.71 -19.57 -19.39
N PRO A 489 9.99 -20.63 -19.78
CA PRO A 489 9.00 -21.31 -18.94
C PRO A 489 9.61 -22.10 -17.78
N THR A 490 10.94 -22.26 -17.75
CA THR A 490 11.67 -22.99 -16.69
C THR A 490 11.96 -22.14 -15.46
N LEU A 491 11.92 -20.81 -15.56
CA LEU A 491 12.34 -19.91 -14.47
C LEU A 491 11.32 -19.78 -13.33
N LEU A 492 10.03 -19.98 -13.59
CA LEU A 492 8.97 -19.87 -12.58
C LEU A 492 8.23 -21.19 -12.40
N LEU A 493 7.90 -21.49 -11.14
CA LEU A 493 7.12 -22.65 -10.71
C LEU A 493 5.76 -22.22 -10.14
N ALA A 494 4.75 -23.07 -10.35
CA ALA A 494 3.39 -22.92 -9.85
C ALA A 494 2.76 -21.54 -10.16
N PRO A 495 2.63 -21.14 -11.45
CA PRO A 495 1.85 -19.97 -11.81
C PRO A 495 0.39 -20.15 -11.37
N MET A 496 -0.11 -19.20 -10.59
CA MET A 496 -1.50 -19.15 -10.13
C MET A 496 -2.07 -17.76 -10.42
N VAL A 497 -3.33 -17.68 -10.86
CA VAL A 497 -4.09 -16.44 -10.98
C VAL A 497 -5.23 -16.49 -9.98
N GLN A 498 -5.36 -15.46 -9.15
CA GLN A 498 -6.32 -15.37 -8.06
C GLN A 498 -6.94 -13.97 -7.96
N THR A 499 -8.09 -13.88 -7.30
CA THR A 499 -8.79 -12.64 -6.99
C THR A 499 -9.44 -12.79 -5.62
N ALA A 500 -9.63 -11.69 -4.91
CA ALA A 500 -10.36 -11.65 -3.64
C ALA A 500 -11.32 -10.47 -3.66
N ARG A 501 -12.43 -10.59 -2.93
CA ARG A 501 -13.52 -9.61 -2.93
C ARG A 501 -14.01 -9.40 -1.51
N VAL A 502 -14.11 -8.14 -1.10
CA VAL A 502 -14.62 -7.78 0.22
C VAL A 502 -16.11 -7.47 0.15
N ARG A 503 -16.91 -8.13 1.00
CA ARG A 503 -18.33 -7.79 1.20
C ARG A 503 -18.53 -7.23 2.59
N ASN A 504 -18.80 -5.92 2.67
CA ASN A 504 -19.07 -5.25 3.94
C ASN A 504 -20.45 -5.64 4.50
N TRP A 505 -20.54 -5.72 5.83
CA TRP A 505 -21.77 -6.07 6.55
C TRP A 505 -22.18 -4.97 7.52
N GLN A 506 -23.49 -4.72 7.60
CA GLN A 506 -24.09 -4.10 8.77
C GLN A 506 -24.30 -5.21 9.81
N VAL A 507 -23.81 -5.00 11.04
CA VAL A 507 -23.95 -5.94 12.15
C VAL A 507 -24.60 -5.19 13.31
N LEU A 508 -25.92 -5.34 13.45
CA LEU A 508 -26.76 -4.68 14.44
C LEU A 508 -27.88 -5.64 14.87
N PRO A 509 -28.30 -5.65 16.15
CA PRO A 509 -29.43 -6.48 16.60
C PRO A 509 -30.67 -6.30 15.71
N GLY A 510 -31.25 -7.43 15.29
CA GLY A 510 -32.41 -7.48 14.38
C GLY A 510 -32.17 -6.94 12.95
N ARG A 511 -30.96 -6.47 12.61
CA ARG A 511 -30.66 -5.75 11.36
C ARG A 511 -29.30 -6.14 10.73
N THR A 512 -28.81 -7.34 11.02
CA THR A 512 -27.58 -7.86 10.42
C THR A 512 -27.82 -8.30 8.97
N HIS A 513 -27.17 -7.64 8.02
CA HIS A 513 -27.23 -7.96 6.59
C HIS A 513 -25.98 -7.42 5.85
N PRO A 514 -25.60 -7.98 4.69
CA PRO A 514 -24.55 -7.37 3.87
C PRO A 514 -25.01 -5.99 3.37
N LEU A 515 -24.07 -5.09 3.09
CA LEU A 515 -24.42 -3.85 2.39
C LEU A 515 -24.99 -4.20 1.01
N MET A 516 -26.12 -3.57 0.66
CA MET A 516 -26.86 -3.88 -0.58
C MET A 516 -26.18 -3.35 -1.84
N THR A 517 -25.35 -2.31 -1.69
CA THR A 517 -24.55 -1.72 -2.75
C THR A 517 -23.11 -1.51 -2.26
N SER A 518 -22.18 -1.61 -3.21
CA SER A 518 -20.77 -1.24 -3.06
C SER A 518 -20.34 -0.48 -4.32
N ARG A 519 -19.14 0.10 -4.33
CA ARG A 519 -18.58 0.69 -5.55
C ARG A 519 -18.17 -0.42 -6.51
N GLY A 520 -18.60 -0.30 -7.76
CA GLY A 520 -18.12 -1.15 -8.87
C GLY A 520 -16.69 -0.79 -9.29
N GLY A 521 -16.37 -1.05 -10.56
CA GLY A 521 -15.00 -0.99 -11.09
C GLY A 521 -14.32 -2.35 -11.00
N ALA A 522 -13.03 -2.40 -11.32
CA ALA A 522 -12.23 -3.60 -11.20
C ALA A 522 -12.14 -4.08 -9.74
N GLU A 523 -12.10 -5.40 -9.58
CA GLU A 523 -11.89 -6.06 -8.28
C GLU A 523 -10.44 -6.56 -8.15
N GLY A 524 -9.69 -6.55 -9.25
CA GLY A 524 -8.28 -6.91 -9.29
C GLY A 524 -8.04 -8.40 -9.38
N TYR A 525 -6.99 -8.75 -10.13
CA TYR A 525 -6.45 -10.08 -10.26
C TYR A 525 -4.96 -10.05 -9.95
N ILE A 526 -4.47 -11.14 -9.36
CA ILE A 526 -3.09 -11.27 -8.92
C ILE A 526 -2.55 -12.57 -9.52
N PHE A 527 -1.49 -12.47 -10.30
CA PHE A 527 -0.66 -13.60 -10.70
C PHE A 527 0.44 -13.78 -9.63
N THR A 528 0.70 -15.02 -9.27
CA THR A 528 1.74 -15.40 -8.31
C THR A 528 2.51 -16.62 -8.81
N ALA A 529 3.84 -16.59 -8.68
CA ALA A 529 4.70 -17.74 -8.95
C ALA A 529 6.01 -17.65 -8.15
N THR A 530 6.71 -18.78 -7.97
CA THR A 530 8.03 -18.81 -7.30
C THR A 530 9.16 -18.96 -8.31
N ARG A 531 10.20 -18.12 -8.21
CA ARG A 531 11.44 -18.23 -8.97
C ARG A 531 12.18 -19.52 -8.59
N VAL A 532 12.48 -20.34 -9.59
CA VAL A 532 13.26 -21.57 -9.44
C VAL A 532 14.49 -21.52 -10.33
N LEU A 533 15.58 -22.15 -9.89
CA LEU A 533 16.80 -22.32 -10.67
C LEU A 533 16.71 -23.66 -11.41
N PRO A 534 16.71 -23.68 -12.76
CA PRO A 534 16.74 -24.93 -13.51
C PRO A 534 17.98 -25.75 -13.15
N ALA A 535 17.80 -27.06 -12.95
CA ALA A 535 18.92 -27.94 -12.63
C ALA A 535 19.82 -28.15 -13.86
N GLN A 536 21.13 -28.05 -13.64
CA GLN A 536 22.13 -28.33 -14.68
C GLN A 536 22.44 -29.84 -14.71
N GLY A 537 22.27 -30.47 -15.88
CA GLY A 537 22.55 -31.89 -16.08
C GLY A 537 21.45 -32.84 -15.58
N LYS A 538 21.80 -34.12 -15.40
CA LYS A 538 20.84 -35.16 -14.98
C LYS A 538 20.45 -35.01 -13.51
N VAL A 539 19.16 -34.74 -13.27
CA VAL A 539 18.58 -34.70 -11.92
C VAL A 539 18.38 -36.12 -11.40
N GLU A 540 19.34 -36.62 -10.62
CA GLU A 540 19.15 -37.86 -9.87
C GLU A 540 18.41 -37.60 -8.56
N ALA A 541 17.22 -38.19 -8.42
CA ALA A 541 16.45 -38.12 -7.19
C ALA A 541 17.18 -38.87 -6.07
N ARG A 542 17.88 -38.14 -5.19
CA ARG A 542 18.62 -38.67 -4.04
C ARG A 542 17.71 -39.12 -2.88
N GLY A 543 16.70 -39.91 -3.19
CA GLY A 543 15.91 -40.63 -2.19
C GLY A 543 16.78 -41.68 -1.49
N ARG A 544 16.45 -42.03 -0.25
CA ARG A 544 17.00 -43.26 0.36
C ARG A 544 16.54 -44.43 -0.53
N PRO A 545 17.46 -45.22 -1.13
CA PRO A 545 17.02 -46.36 -1.94
C PRO A 545 16.24 -47.32 -1.03
N PRO A 546 15.11 -47.88 -1.49
CA PRO A 546 14.44 -48.93 -0.75
C PRO A 546 15.45 -50.07 -0.50
N ARG A 547 15.60 -50.48 0.76
CA ARG A 547 16.50 -51.56 1.18
C ARG A 547 16.15 -52.85 0.40
N GLY A 548 16.83 -53.11 -0.71
CA GLY A 548 16.47 -54.24 -1.57
C GLY A 548 17.03 -54.29 -2.99
N LYS A 549 17.69 -53.25 -3.52
CA LYS A 549 18.42 -53.34 -4.81
C LYS A 549 19.92 -53.26 -4.61
N LYS A 550 20.62 -54.36 -4.91
CA LYS A 550 22.09 -54.38 -5.04
C LYS A 550 22.49 -53.52 -6.25
N VAL A 551 23.39 -52.58 -6.02
CA VAL A 551 24.10 -51.86 -7.09
C VAL A 551 24.95 -52.87 -7.86
N LYS A 552 24.84 -52.90 -9.19
CA LYS A 552 25.86 -53.53 -10.04
C LYS A 552 27.04 -52.55 -10.12
N PRO A 553 28.29 -52.97 -9.86
CA PRO A 553 29.45 -52.13 -10.13
C PRO A 553 29.62 -51.97 -11.64
N ASP A 554 30.06 -50.79 -12.07
CA ASP A 554 30.49 -50.54 -13.44
C ASP A 554 31.73 -51.36 -13.77
N THR A 555 31.77 -51.94 -14.97
CA THR A 555 32.88 -52.79 -15.43
C THR A 555 33.70 -52.05 -16.48
N ALA A 556 35.00 -51.89 -16.22
CA ALA A 556 35.98 -51.39 -17.19
C ALA A 556 36.44 -52.48 -18.19
N ASP A 557 37.19 -52.08 -19.22
CA ASP A 557 37.39 -52.80 -20.48
C ASP A 557 38.19 -54.14 -20.49
N THR A 558 37.71 -55.06 -21.35
CA THR A 558 38.45 -56.10 -22.15
C THR A 558 39.28 -57.23 -21.47
N PRO A 559 39.63 -58.35 -22.19
CA PRO A 559 38.93 -59.06 -23.28
C PRO A 559 38.92 -60.63 -23.16
N ASN A 560 38.07 -61.28 -23.99
CA ASN A 560 38.12 -62.68 -24.51
C ASN A 560 38.64 -63.90 -23.67
N SER A 561 37.77 -64.90 -23.44
CA SER A 561 38.02 -66.33 -23.82
C SER A 561 36.83 -67.30 -23.58
N THR A 562 36.40 -67.99 -24.65
CA THR A 562 35.89 -69.39 -24.78
C THR A 562 34.97 -70.10 -23.73
N VAL A 563 33.78 -70.50 -24.21
CA VAL A 563 33.12 -71.85 -24.18
C VAL A 563 32.93 -72.60 -22.83
N ASP A 564 31.67 -72.85 -22.42
CA ASP A 564 31.05 -74.20 -22.36
C ASP A 564 29.54 -74.17 -21.95
N ASP A 565 28.80 -75.26 -22.21
CA ASP A 565 27.32 -75.39 -22.20
C ASP A 565 26.73 -75.99 -20.86
N PRO A 566 25.39 -76.19 -20.68
CA PRO A 566 24.71 -76.11 -19.36
C PRO A 566 24.30 -77.45 -18.71
N PRO A 567 23.68 -77.40 -17.50
CA PRO A 567 22.67 -78.39 -17.11
C PRO A 567 21.33 -77.83 -16.58
N GLN A 568 20.32 -78.71 -16.63
CA GLN A 568 18.87 -78.50 -16.66
C GLN A 568 18.14 -78.34 -15.31
N SER A 569 17.10 -77.47 -15.28
CA SER A 569 15.75 -77.69 -14.66
C SER A 569 15.66 -77.83 -13.09
N PRO A 570 14.48 -77.80 -12.40
CA PRO A 570 13.11 -78.14 -12.86
C PRO A 570 11.90 -77.23 -12.48
N LEU A 571 10.93 -77.21 -13.40
CA LEU A 571 9.46 -77.31 -13.25
C LEU A 571 8.71 -76.88 -11.93
N LYS A 572 7.91 -75.82 -12.09
CA LYS A 572 6.41 -75.80 -12.09
C LYS A 572 5.61 -75.69 -10.76
N LYS A 573 4.44 -75.01 -10.88
CA LYS A 573 3.30 -74.83 -9.93
C LYS A 573 3.51 -73.73 -8.85
N GLN A 574 2.49 -72.96 -8.44
CA GLN A 574 1.08 -72.87 -8.87
C GLN A 574 0.51 -71.46 -8.60
N LYS A 575 -0.46 -71.01 -9.43
CA LYS A 575 -1.33 -69.85 -9.15
C LYS A 575 -2.49 -70.33 -8.25
N THR A 576 -2.87 -69.54 -7.25
CA THR A 576 -4.10 -69.75 -6.47
C THR A 576 -4.80 -68.41 -6.30
N GLU A 577 -6.07 -68.35 -6.70
CA GLU A 577 -6.95 -67.19 -6.56
C GLU A 577 -7.93 -67.41 -5.41
N ILE A 578 -8.16 -66.37 -4.61
CA ILE A 578 -9.42 -66.07 -3.91
C ILE A 578 -9.43 -64.53 -3.82
N GLY A 579 -10.46 -63.78 -4.21
CA GLY A 579 -11.75 -64.12 -4.80
C GLY A 579 -12.75 -63.04 -4.39
N ASN A 580 -13.54 -62.50 -5.33
CA ASN A 580 -14.72 -61.70 -5.05
C ASN A 580 -15.67 -61.80 -6.25
N ASN A 581 -16.89 -62.27 -5.99
CA ASN A 581 -17.89 -62.60 -6.99
C ASN A 581 -18.99 -61.53 -7.00
N LEU A 582 -19.39 -61.09 -8.22
CA LEU A 582 -20.77 -60.85 -8.70
C LEU A 582 -21.63 -59.80 -7.93
N ASP A 583 -22.64 -59.11 -8.45
CA ASP A 583 -23.14 -58.69 -9.79
C ASP A 583 -24.18 -57.56 -9.50
N GLU A 584 -24.89 -56.87 -10.40
CA GLU A 584 -25.11 -56.92 -11.86
C GLU A 584 -25.42 -55.47 -12.33
N THR A 585 -25.23 -55.09 -13.62
CA THR A 585 -26.11 -54.06 -14.21
C THR A 585 -26.23 -54.10 -15.74
N VAL A 586 -27.49 -54.07 -16.19
CA VAL A 586 -28.04 -54.22 -17.55
C VAL A 586 -27.67 -53.09 -18.53
N GLN A 587 -27.53 -53.44 -19.82
CA GLN A 587 -27.45 -52.50 -20.95
C GLN A 587 -28.82 -52.00 -21.42
N ALA A 588 -28.92 -50.70 -21.77
CA ALA A 588 -29.94 -50.15 -22.68
C ALA A 588 -29.39 -48.89 -23.40
N PRO A 589 -29.94 -48.49 -24.57
CA PRO A 589 -29.18 -47.72 -25.57
C PRO A 589 -29.47 -46.21 -25.62
N ALA A 590 -28.68 -45.50 -26.42
CA ALA A 590 -28.76 -44.06 -26.66
C ALA A 590 -29.51 -43.71 -27.96
N GLU A 591 -30.29 -42.62 -27.94
CA GLU A 591 -30.66 -41.82 -29.12
C GLU A 591 -30.82 -40.33 -28.71
N PRO A 592 -30.70 -39.37 -29.66
CA PRO A 592 -30.51 -37.95 -29.35
C PRO A 592 -31.81 -37.10 -29.39
N LEU A 593 -31.81 -35.97 -28.67
CA LEU A 593 -32.90 -34.99 -28.68
C LEU A 593 -32.50 -33.69 -29.42
N GLN A 594 -33.41 -33.23 -30.29
CA GLN A 594 -33.34 -31.94 -31.00
C GLN A 594 -33.90 -30.77 -30.15
N PRO A 595 -33.59 -29.51 -30.49
CA PRO A 595 -34.07 -28.34 -29.76
C PRO A 595 -35.52 -27.97 -30.13
N GLY A 596 -36.32 -27.56 -29.15
CA GLY A 596 -37.66 -26.98 -29.31
C GLY A 596 -37.66 -25.48 -29.01
N ALA A 597 -38.45 -24.71 -29.77
CA ALA A 597 -38.57 -23.26 -29.67
C ALA A 597 -39.76 -22.81 -28.78
N ASP A 598 -39.73 -21.53 -28.42
CA ASP A 598 -40.82 -20.56 -28.14
C ASP A 598 -42.14 -21.01 -27.46
N VAL A 599 -42.59 -20.21 -26.47
CA VAL A 599 -43.89 -19.48 -26.48
C VAL A 599 -43.98 -18.55 -25.26
N GLU A 600 -44.68 -17.42 -25.43
CA GLU A 600 -44.90 -16.34 -24.47
C GLU A 600 -45.83 -16.71 -23.29
N THR A 601 -45.64 -16.06 -22.12
CA THR A 601 -46.68 -15.25 -21.44
C THR A 601 -46.09 -14.38 -20.33
#